data_AF-A0A9P5J288-F1
#
_entry.id   AF-A0A9P5J288-F1
#
_cell.length_a   1.000
_cell.length_b   1.000
_cell.length_c   1.000
_cell.angle_alpha   90.00
_cell.angle_beta   90.00
_cell.angle_gamma   90.00
#
_symmetry.space_group_name_H-M   'P 1'
#
loop_
_entity.id
_entity.type
_entity.pdbx_description
1 polymer ?
#
loop_
_entity_poly.entity_id
_entity_poly.type
_entity_poly.pdbx_seq_one_letter_code
_entity_poly.pdbx_strand_id
1 'polypeptide(L)'
;MSQFFTPAEEQFHTSSQYPIPQNWKGPTFKIRNDYPAKPDGITFSHDIWPTLPGPEISVISPWLNIDFKEQPLEYAQTVLEYCWEGNTPADFNVWDNKVRNWYHAPWMHASANGREPLKGLTYERSIPPAEFASTQTHALQNWAVGFYNDPGAVTFGQAWANPNAPVWNTDLKFHPGTCVFKLLLTTASDEQVPTMKGAPEWRAVISPQPNPAVAPSSGAERNDFDSGVRLIQVDWAVVDHRSPIGWVFGTWMYNGYLTNVSDPWRRLTSVGVMWGSDPELTQAAVNSGKKPEESWINPEAEKLRISLGGGRPSWGYNGRLNGPADNFVSACTSCHATAQSYAAPMVQDGKLVKVKRDNTEKFEWVPRNEKLTMTWFENVKAGESFSVRGALSCDYSLQFLIGWNNYNTWLKTQKAQQKESDPKKRVLLSLPGRRIVFKPQDPDTDEETVEKMLENITIIEEPMRAGPPMKWV
;
A
#
# COMPACT_ATOMS: atom_id res chain seq x y z
N MET A 1 -17.82 -5.32 34.21
CA MET A 1 -17.43 -6.68 33.81
C MET A 1 -16.40 -6.52 32.70
N SER A 2 -15.15 -6.97 32.88
CA SER A 2 -14.17 -6.97 31.80
C SER A 2 -14.65 -7.96 30.74
N GLN A 3 -14.96 -7.48 29.55
CA GLN A 3 -15.27 -8.35 28.43
C GLN A 3 -13.97 -9.09 28.08
N PHE A 4 -13.92 -10.39 28.32
CA PHE A 4 -12.79 -11.22 27.89
C PHE A 4 -12.89 -11.35 26.38
N PHE A 5 -11.97 -10.73 25.66
CA PHE A 5 -11.85 -10.91 24.23
C PHE A 5 -11.40 -12.34 23.92
N THR A 6 -11.90 -12.91 22.83
CA THR A 6 -11.28 -14.11 22.27
C THR A 6 -9.89 -13.78 21.71
N PRO A 7 -9.01 -14.76 21.49
CA PRO A 7 -7.70 -14.51 20.87
C PRO A 7 -7.80 -13.82 19.49
N ALA A 8 -8.87 -14.08 18.73
CA ALA A 8 -9.10 -13.42 17.45
C ALA A 8 -9.48 -11.95 17.63
N GLU A 9 -10.34 -11.63 18.61
CA GLU A 9 -10.74 -10.27 18.96
C GLU A 9 -9.55 -9.47 19.51
N GLU A 10 -8.71 -10.07 20.35
CA GLU A 10 -7.47 -9.44 20.82
C GLU A 10 -6.57 -9.04 19.65
N GLN A 11 -6.34 -9.95 18.70
CA GLN A 11 -5.53 -9.63 17.52
C GLN A 11 -6.22 -8.62 16.60
N PHE A 12 -7.53 -8.70 16.44
CA PHE A 12 -8.29 -7.74 15.64
C PHE A 12 -8.08 -6.31 16.16
N HIS A 13 -8.06 -6.10 17.48
CA HIS A 13 -7.80 -4.80 18.12
C HIS A 13 -6.31 -4.49 18.36
N THR A 14 -5.39 -5.37 17.99
CA THR A 14 -3.96 -5.13 18.17
C THR A 14 -3.45 -4.08 17.18
N SER A 15 -2.79 -3.04 17.71
CA SER A 15 -2.29 -1.92 16.90
C SER A 15 -0.92 -2.20 16.28
N SER A 16 -0.02 -2.85 17.03
CA SER A 16 1.32 -3.23 16.61
C SER A 16 1.81 -4.43 17.43
N GLN A 17 2.68 -5.27 16.85
CA GLN A 17 3.38 -6.34 17.56
C GLN A 17 4.79 -5.95 18.00
N TYR A 18 5.25 -4.77 17.59
CA TYR A 18 6.61 -4.31 17.82
C TYR A 18 6.70 -3.50 19.11
N PRO A 19 7.81 -3.63 19.86
CA PRO A 19 7.97 -2.91 21.11
C PRO A 19 8.15 -1.41 20.88
N ILE A 20 7.63 -0.62 21.82
CA ILE A 20 7.87 0.82 21.89
C ILE A 20 9.29 1.04 22.45
N PRO A 21 10.11 1.95 21.88
CA PRO A 21 11.41 2.31 22.43
C PRO A 21 11.32 2.73 23.90
N GLN A 22 12.23 2.26 24.76
CA GLN A 22 12.18 2.52 26.21
C GLN A 22 12.15 4.01 26.56
N ASN A 23 12.78 4.84 25.73
CA ASN A 23 12.90 6.28 25.93
C ASN A 23 11.75 7.08 25.27
N TRP A 24 10.86 6.45 24.52
CA TRP A 24 9.74 7.14 23.88
C TRP A 24 8.74 7.66 24.92
N LYS A 25 8.36 8.94 24.80
CA LYS A 25 7.37 9.62 25.66
C LYS A 25 6.20 10.22 24.90
N GLY A 26 6.20 10.08 23.57
CA GLY A 26 5.13 10.59 22.71
C GLY A 26 3.90 9.66 22.68
N PRO A 27 2.89 10.01 21.88
CA PRO A 27 1.73 9.14 21.67
C PRO A 27 2.13 7.83 20.98
N THR A 28 1.29 6.82 21.14
CA THR A 28 1.42 5.53 20.46
C THR A 28 0.25 5.34 19.53
N PHE A 29 0.47 4.58 18.46
CA PHE A 29 -0.57 4.31 17.49
C PHE A 29 -1.67 3.44 18.12
N LYS A 30 -2.92 3.85 17.88
CA LYS A 30 -4.10 3.05 18.20
C LYS A 30 -4.90 2.84 16.93
N ILE A 31 -5.04 1.57 16.53
CA ILE A 31 -5.92 1.20 15.44
C ILE A 31 -7.35 1.69 15.74
N ARG A 32 -8.01 2.19 14.71
CA ARG A 32 -9.44 2.54 14.73
C ARG A 32 -10.18 1.56 13.83
N ASN A 33 -10.80 0.57 14.44
CA ASN A 33 -11.49 -0.55 13.81
C ASN A 33 -12.87 -0.83 14.43
N ASP A 34 -13.42 0.16 15.13
CA ASP A 34 -14.80 0.27 15.59
C ASP A 34 -15.72 0.62 14.40
N TYR A 35 -15.67 -0.23 13.37
CA TYR A 35 -16.33 0.06 12.10
C TYR A 35 -17.84 0.27 12.26
N PRO A 36 -18.42 1.22 11.53
CA PRO A 36 -19.85 1.45 11.58
C PRO A 36 -20.59 0.30 10.89
N ALA A 37 -21.71 -0.15 11.47
CA ALA A 37 -22.55 -1.20 10.87
C ALA A 37 -23.27 -0.73 9.59
N LYS A 38 -23.53 0.58 9.51
CA LYS A 38 -23.99 1.33 8.35
C LYS A 38 -23.29 2.69 8.40
N PRO A 39 -22.95 3.34 7.29
CA PRO A 39 -22.28 4.62 7.34
C PRO A 39 -23.23 5.66 7.94
N ASP A 40 -22.71 6.48 8.84
CA ASP A 40 -23.50 7.50 9.54
C ASP A 40 -24.03 8.53 8.54
N GLY A 41 -25.33 8.85 8.64
CA GLY A 41 -25.96 9.90 7.84
C GLY A 41 -26.23 9.56 6.36
N ILE A 42 -26.10 8.29 5.93
CA ILE A 42 -26.37 7.88 4.54
C ILE A 42 -27.58 6.96 4.45
N THR A 43 -28.58 7.37 3.68
CA THR A 43 -29.60 6.47 3.14
C THR A 43 -29.09 5.85 1.84
N PHE A 44 -28.70 4.58 1.88
CA PHE A 44 -28.47 3.82 0.66
C PHE A 44 -29.81 3.48 0.02
N SER A 45 -30.18 4.13 -1.08
CA SER A 45 -31.24 3.58 -1.93
C SER A 45 -30.63 2.42 -2.73
N HIS A 46 -31.14 1.21 -2.51
CA HIS A 46 -30.63 -0.02 -3.13
C HIS A 46 -30.85 -0.07 -4.66
N ASP A 47 -31.65 0.86 -5.22
CA ASP A 47 -32.29 0.69 -6.52
C ASP A 47 -31.88 1.68 -7.62
N ILE A 48 -30.78 2.44 -7.50
CA ILE A 48 -30.41 3.41 -8.55
C ILE A 48 -28.94 3.30 -8.94
N TRP A 49 -28.66 2.47 -9.95
CA TRP A 49 -27.42 2.51 -10.73
C TRP A 49 -27.71 2.29 -12.23
N PRO A 50 -28.11 3.34 -12.97
CA PRO A 50 -27.57 3.36 -14.35
C PRO A 50 -27.05 4.71 -14.88
N THR A 51 -27.52 5.87 -14.44
CA THR A 51 -27.10 7.16 -15.05
C THR A 51 -27.48 8.31 -14.11
N LEU A 52 -26.56 8.85 -13.31
CA LEU A 52 -26.88 10.01 -12.46
C LEU A 52 -26.83 11.29 -13.30
N PRO A 53 -27.90 12.11 -13.26
CA PRO A 53 -28.03 13.08 -12.18
C PRO A 53 -29.46 13.27 -11.61
N GLY A 54 -29.56 13.69 -10.34
CA GLY A 54 -30.79 14.14 -9.65
C GLY A 54 -30.53 14.60 -8.21
N PRO A 55 -31.32 15.55 -7.65
CA PRO A 55 -30.89 16.48 -6.61
C PRO A 55 -31.05 15.95 -5.17
N GLU A 56 -30.29 14.92 -4.79
CA GLU A 56 -30.06 14.54 -3.38
C GLU A 56 -28.63 14.00 -3.22
N ILE A 57 -27.64 14.78 -3.62
CA ILE A 57 -26.24 14.47 -3.29
C ILE A 57 -26.06 14.78 -1.80
N SER A 58 -26.13 13.74 -0.96
CA SER A 58 -25.66 13.88 0.42
C SER A 58 -24.19 14.35 0.39
N VAL A 59 -23.79 15.15 1.37
CA VAL A 59 -22.52 15.92 1.48
C VAL A 59 -21.25 15.03 1.56
N ILE A 60 -21.32 13.78 1.12
CA ILE A 60 -20.41 12.70 1.49
C ILE A 60 -19.34 12.45 0.42
N SER A 61 -19.53 12.94 -0.81
CA SER A 61 -18.61 12.69 -1.92
C SER A 61 -18.54 13.89 -2.88
N PRO A 62 -17.95 15.02 -2.45
CA PRO A 62 -17.94 16.27 -3.22
C PRO A 62 -17.32 16.13 -4.61
N TRP A 63 -16.38 15.20 -4.79
CA TRP A 63 -15.73 14.90 -6.08
C TRP A 63 -16.70 14.40 -7.16
N LEU A 64 -17.87 13.85 -6.80
CA LEU A 64 -18.85 13.39 -7.78
C LEU A 64 -19.45 14.51 -8.63
N ASN A 65 -19.33 15.77 -8.19
CA ASN A 65 -19.76 16.94 -8.97
C ASN A 65 -18.76 17.35 -10.06
N ILE A 66 -17.57 16.74 -10.08
CA ILE A 66 -16.49 17.08 -11.00
C ILE A 66 -16.27 15.88 -11.93
N ASP A 67 -16.18 16.13 -13.24
CA ASP A 67 -15.77 15.12 -14.21
C ASP A 67 -14.24 14.94 -14.14
N PHE A 68 -13.79 13.75 -13.75
CA PHE A 68 -12.36 13.47 -13.60
C PHE A 68 -11.61 13.36 -14.94
N LYS A 69 -12.31 13.22 -16.08
CA LYS A 69 -11.68 13.17 -17.41
C LYS A 69 -11.44 14.59 -17.93
N GLU A 70 -12.41 15.48 -17.71
CA GLU A 70 -12.35 16.87 -18.17
C GLU A 70 -11.61 17.79 -17.19
N GLN A 71 -11.76 17.56 -15.88
CA GLN A 71 -11.21 18.40 -14.81
C GLN A 71 -10.41 17.56 -13.77
N PRO A 72 -9.41 16.78 -14.20
CA PRO A 72 -8.71 15.83 -13.32
C PRO A 72 -8.00 16.50 -12.13
N LEU A 73 -7.40 17.67 -12.33
CA LEU A 73 -6.70 18.36 -11.24
C LEU A 73 -7.67 18.86 -10.17
N GLU A 74 -8.80 19.45 -10.56
CA GLU A 74 -9.84 19.92 -9.62
C GLU A 74 -10.48 18.74 -8.88
N TYR A 75 -10.71 17.62 -9.58
CA TYR A 75 -11.18 16.38 -8.98
C TYR A 75 -10.21 15.88 -7.91
N ALA A 76 -8.92 15.77 -8.25
CA ALA A 76 -7.88 15.35 -7.32
C ALA A 76 -7.81 16.29 -6.10
N GLN A 77 -7.84 17.61 -6.32
CA GLN A 77 -7.80 18.61 -5.24
C GLN A 77 -8.99 18.44 -4.31
N THR A 78 -10.18 18.23 -4.85
CA THR A 78 -11.40 18.02 -4.06
C THR A 78 -11.30 16.78 -3.18
N VAL A 79 -10.74 15.68 -3.69
CA VAL A 79 -10.48 14.48 -2.88
C VAL A 79 -9.43 14.76 -1.81
N LEU A 80 -8.34 15.46 -2.14
CA LEU A 80 -7.30 15.82 -1.16
C LEU A 80 -7.86 16.67 -0.02
N GLU A 81 -8.67 17.69 -0.33
CA GLU A 81 -9.33 18.52 0.68
C GLU A 81 -10.24 17.70 1.60
N TYR A 82 -11.02 16.79 1.01
CA TYR A 82 -11.86 15.87 1.79
C TYR A 82 -11.03 15.03 2.77
N CYS A 83 -9.87 14.53 2.33
CA CYS A 83 -8.94 13.76 3.16
C CYS A 83 -8.24 14.59 4.24
N TRP A 84 -7.92 15.87 3.97
CA TRP A 84 -7.19 16.73 4.91
C TRP A 84 -8.08 17.29 6.02
N GLU A 85 -9.36 17.51 5.74
CA GLU A 85 -10.29 18.15 6.66
C GLU A 85 -10.37 17.39 8.01
N GLY A 86 -9.98 18.08 9.08
CA GLY A 86 -9.87 17.53 10.42
C GLY A 86 -8.65 16.63 10.67
N ASN A 87 -8.03 16.04 9.64
CA ASN A 87 -6.88 15.16 9.79
C ASN A 87 -5.57 15.94 10.03
N THR A 88 -5.30 17.03 9.30
CA THR A 88 -4.06 17.79 9.48
C THR A 88 -3.92 18.37 10.90
N PRO A 89 -4.96 19.02 11.49
CA PRO A 89 -4.87 19.50 12.87
C PRO A 89 -4.78 18.38 13.91
N ALA A 90 -5.24 17.18 13.58
CA ALA A 90 -5.16 15.99 14.42
C ALA A 90 -3.85 15.20 14.22
N ASP A 91 -2.91 15.71 13.43
CA ASP A 91 -1.68 14.99 13.02
C ASP A 91 -1.98 13.57 12.51
N PHE A 92 -3.09 13.45 11.77
CA PHE A 92 -3.65 12.21 11.24
C PHE A 92 -3.95 11.12 12.29
N ASN A 93 -4.02 11.47 13.57
CA ASN A 93 -4.63 10.62 14.58
C ASN A 93 -6.16 10.66 14.40
N VAL A 94 -6.70 9.66 13.71
CA VAL A 94 -8.13 9.59 13.33
C VAL A 94 -9.10 9.49 14.50
N TRP A 95 -8.61 9.20 15.72
CA TRP A 95 -9.42 9.31 16.95
C TRP A 95 -9.71 10.77 17.32
N ASP A 96 -8.82 11.68 16.92
CA ASP A 96 -8.88 13.09 17.27
C ASP A 96 -9.50 13.95 16.16
N ASN A 97 -9.74 13.39 14.97
CA ASN A 97 -10.48 14.07 13.90
C ASN A 97 -11.94 14.32 14.35
N LYS A 98 -12.32 15.60 14.43
CA LYS A 98 -13.67 16.04 14.86
C LYS A 98 -14.61 16.39 13.70
N VAL A 99 -14.13 16.30 12.46
CA VAL A 99 -14.92 16.60 11.26
C VAL A 99 -15.50 15.32 10.68
N ARG A 100 -14.66 14.28 10.51
CA ARG A 100 -15.05 13.01 9.88
C ARG A 100 -14.41 11.84 10.58
N ASN A 101 -15.11 10.72 10.59
CA ASN A 101 -14.53 9.46 11.03
C ASN A 101 -13.64 8.87 9.93
N TRP A 102 -12.51 8.31 10.36
CA TRP A 102 -11.56 7.59 9.53
C TRP A 102 -11.12 6.34 10.26
N TYR A 103 -10.91 5.25 9.52
CA TYR A 103 -10.66 3.92 10.06
C TYR A 103 -9.46 3.29 9.38
N HIS A 104 -8.93 2.24 10.01
CA HIS A 104 -7.78 1.52 9.49
C HIS A 104 -8.16 0.07 9.19
N ALA A 105 -7.66 -0.49 8.08
CA ALA A 105 -7.85 -1.91 7.78
C ALA A 105 -7.35 -2.83 8.92
N PRO A 106 -8.03 -3.93 9.25
CA PRO A 106 -7.62 -4.77 10.38
C PRO A 106 -6.43 -5.66 9.99
N TRP A 107 -5.78 -6.30 10.97
CA TRP A 107 -4.73 -7.32 10.77
C TRP A 107 -3.44 -6.87 10.06
N MET A 108 -3.28 -5.59 9.75
CA MET A 108 -2.03 -5.06 9.16
C MET A 108 -0.86 -5.03 10.16
N HIS A 109 -1.07 -5.30 11.45
CA HIS A 109 -0.01 -5.40 12.47
C HIS A 109 0.74 -6.74 12.39
N ALA A 110 0.07 -7.79 11.94
CA ALA A 110 0.50 -9.18 12.17
C ALA A 110 1.52 -9.70 11.16
N SER A 111 2.22 -8.80 10.43
CA SER A 111 3.21 -9.20 9.44
C SER A 111 4.62 -8.71 9.70
N ALA A 112 5.61 -9.31 9.02
CA ALA A 112 6.96 -8.78 8.98
C ALA A 112 6.96 -7.31 8.48
N ASN A 113 6.07 -6.94 7.58
CA ASN A 113 5.94 -5.54 7.14
C ASN A 113 4.91 -4.77 7.98
N GLY A 114 4.54 -5.30 9.15
CA GLY A 114 3.43 -4.84 9.95
C GLY A 114 3.70 -3.49 10.63
N ARG A 115 2.60 -2.91 11.11
CA ARG A 115 2.54 -1.60 11.76
C ARG A 115 3.62 -1.41 12.82
N GLU A 116 4.44 -0.38 12.66
CA GLU A 116 5.27 0.12 13.76
C GLU A 116 4.42 0.81 14.85
N PRO A 117 4.89 0.89 16.10
CA PRO A 117 4.03 1.16 17.26
C PRO A 117 3.71 2.64 17.50
N LEU A 118 4.35 3.59 16.81
CA LEU A 118 4.22 5.02 17.11
C LEU A 118 3.16 5.71 16.24
N LYS A 119 3.16 5.42 14.94
CA LYS A 119 2.31 6.02 13.91
C LYS A 119 1.52 4.99 13.08
N GLY A 120 1.72 3.69 13.33
CA GLY A 120 0.97 2.62 12.67
C GLY A 120 1.44 2.36 11.23
N LEU A 121 2.67 2.76 10.89
CA LEU A 121 3.19 2.65 9.54
C LEU A 121 3.58 1.19 9.20
N THR A 122 3.19 0.70 8.03
CA THR A 122 3.66 -0.56 7.46
C THR A 122 4.88 -0.34 6.58
N TYR A 123 5.81 -1.29 6.56
CA TYR A 123 6.98 -1.24 5.67
C TYR A 123 6.54 -1.47 4.22
N GLU A 124 6.87 -0.54 3.35
CA GLU A 124 6.53 -0.58 1.93
C GLU A 124 7.76 -0.91 1.07
N ARG A 125 7.56 -0.92 -0.25
CA ARG A 125 8.68 -1.01 -1.19
C ARG A 125 9.69 0.10 -0.93
N SER A 126 10.94 -0.26 -0.74
CA SER A 126 12.05 0.70 -0.74
C SER A 126 12.43 1.15 -2.15
N ILE A 127 12.85 2.40 -2.29
CA ILE A 127 13.34 2.96 -3.56
C ILE A 127 14.85 2.67 -3.67
N PRO A 128 15.31 1.90 -4.68
CA PRO A 128 16.73 1.67 -4.91
C PRO A 128 17.50 2.97 -5.20
N PRO A 129 18.82 3.04 -4.92
CA PRO A 129 19.65 4.18 -5.30
C PRO A 129 19.46 4.59 -6.76
N ALA A 130 19.56 5.89 -7.00
CA ALA A 130 19.40 6.56 -8.29
C ALA A 130 18.04 6.39 -8.98
N GLU A 131 17.06 5.67 -8.43
CA GLU A 131 15.77 5.47 -9.11
C GLU A 131 14.94 6.75 -9.17
N PHE A 132 14.78 7.46 -8.04
CA PHE A 132 13.89 8.61 -7.96
C PHE A 132 14.59 9.93 -8.30
N ALA A 133 15.83 10.10 -7.84
CA ALA A 133 16.66 11.27 -8.16
C ALA A 133 18.10 10.85 -8.47
N SER A 134 18.75 11.58 -9.37
CA SER A 134 20.19 11.41 -9.71
C SER A 134 21.11 11.61 -8.50
N THR A 135 20.69 12.43 -7.53
CA THR A 135 21.40 12.72 -6.28
C THR A 135 21.18 11.65 -5.20
N GLN A 136 20.25 10.73 -5.42
CA GLN A 136 19.90 9.68 -4.48
C GLN A 136 20.96 8.55 -4.51
N THR A 137 21.93 8.61 -3.62
CA THR A 137 22.95 7.57 -3.44
C THR A 137 22.53 6.45 -2.48
N HIS A 138 21.48 6.66 -1.68
CA HIS A 138 20.97 5.73 -0.69
C HIS A 138 19.74 4.96 -1.20
N ALA A 139 19.56 3.73 -0.73
CA ALA A 139 18.25 3.09 -0.79
C ALA A 139 17.34 3.76 0.25
N LEU A 140 16.11 4.08 -0.14
CA LEU A 140 15.18 4.80 0.71
C LEU A 140 14.10 3.85 1.22
N GLN A 141 13.95 3.74 2.53
CA GLN A 141 12.82 3.02 3.11
C GLN A 141 11.56 3.85 2.98
N ASN A 142 10.46 3.20 2.64
CA ASN A 142 9.14 3.82 2.63
C ASN A 142 8.22 3.11 3.62
N TRP A 143 7.38 3.90 4.25
CA TRP A 143 6.54 3.53 5.38
C TRP A 143 5.20 4.19 5.24
N ALA A 144 4.11 3.46 5.46
CA ALA A 144 2.81 4.01 5.12
C ALA A 144 1.66 3.61 6.03
N VAL A 145 0.64 4.46 6.06
CA VAL A 145 -0.61 4.23 6.78
C VAL A 145 -1.78 4.62 5.89
N GLY A 146 -2.80 3.75 5.84
CA GLY A 146 -4.00 3.94 5.03
C GLY A 146 -5.23 4.19 5.90
N PHE A 147 -6.12 5.04 5.40
CA PHE A 147 -7.30 5.52 6.08
C PHE A 147 -8.53 5.36 5.18
N TYR A 148 -9.62 4.87 5.76
CA TYR A 148 -10.91 4.66 5.08
C TYR A 148 -11.97 5.50 5.76
N ASN A 149 -12.77 6.24 4.98
CA ASN A 149 -13.92 6.95 5.53
C ASN A 149 -15.07 5.98 5.91
N ASP A 150 -16.15 6.52 6.48
CA ASP A 150 -17.30 5.72 6.94
C ASP A 150 -17.82 4.70 5.89
N PRO A 151 -18.17 5.08 4.64
CA PRO A 151 -18.61 4.11 3.63
C PRO A 151 -17.60 2.98 3.37
N GLY A 152 -16.31 3.31 3.34
CA GLY A 152 -15.27 2.31 3.13
C GLY A 152 -15.13 1.36 4.31
N ALA A 153 -15.23 1.90 5.52
CA ALA A 153 -15.11 1.17 6.78
C ALA A 153 -16.21 0.14 6.99
N VAL A 154 -17.43 0.38 6.49
CA VAL A 154 -18.56 -0.58 6.53
C VAL A 154 -18.18 -1.91 5.89
N THR A 155 -17.42 -1.90 4.79
CA THR A 155 -16.97 -3.12 4.11
C THR A 155 -16.12 -3.99 5.04
N PHE A 156 -15.23 -3.38 5.83
CA PHE A 156 -14.48 -4.12 6.87
C PHE A 156 -15.41 -4.56 8.01
N GLY A 157 -16.34 -3.71 8.44
CA GLY A 157 -17.33 -4.04 9.47
C GLY A 157 -18.18 -5.28 9.11
N GLN A 158 -18.57 -5.42 7.84
CA GLN A 158 -19.30 -6.60 7.34
C GLN A 158 -18.42 -7.84 7.30
N ALA A 159 -17.23 -7.74 6.69
CA ALA A 159 -16.32 -8.87 6.56
C ALA A 159 -15.81 -9.38 7.92
N TRP A 160 -15.61 -8.48 8.89
CA TRP A 160 -15.09 -8.78 10.22
C TRP A 160 -16.14 -8.70 11.32
N ALA A 161 -17.44 -8.75 10.97
CA ALA A 161 -18.55 -8.68 11.93
C ALA A 161 -18.41 -9.70 13.07
N ASN A 162 -17.83 -10.87 12.77
CA ASN A 162 -17.34 -11.81 13.75
C ASN A 162 -15.82 -12.02 13.56
N PRO A 163 -14.95 -11.40 14.37
CA PRO A 163 -13.50 -11.58 14.26
C PRO A 163 -13.04 -13.04 14.39
N ASN A 164 -13.82 -13.91 15.03
CA ASN A 164 -13.52 -15.34 15.16
C ASN A 164 -13.78 -16.12 13.87
N ALA A 165 -14.67 -15.62 13.01
CA ALA A 165 -15.08 -16.25 11.76
C ALA A 165 -15.43 -15.17 10.73
N PRO A 166 -14.44 -14.39 10.26
CA PRO A 166 -14.67 -13.35 9.27
C PRO A 166 -15.09 -13.98 7.94
N VAL A 167 -15.83 -13.22 7.15
CA VAL A 167 -16.42 -13.67 5.88
C VAL A 167 -15.84 -12.85 4.73
N TRP A 168 -15.33 -13.56 3.73
CA TRP A 168 -15.02 -13.01 2.42
C TRP A 168 -15.77 -13.84 1.41
N ASN A 169 -16.69 -13.20 0.68
CA ASN A 169 -17.52 -13.83 -0.33
C ASN A 169 -17.42 -13.06 -1.66
N THR A 170 -18.21 -13.46 -2.64
CA THR A 170 -18.24 -12.86 -3.98
C THR A 170 -18.88 -11.47 -4.02
N ASP A 171 -19.54 -11.05 -2.95
CA ASP A 171 -20.30 -9.81 -2.89
C ASP A 171 -19.49 -8.65 -2.33
N LEU A 172 -18.24 -8.89 -1.92
CA LEU A 172 -17.36 -7.86 -1.38
C LEU A 172 -17.07 -6.79 -2.44
N LYS A 173 -17.65 -5.61 -2.20
CA LYS A 173 -17.42 -4.36 -2.93
C LYS A 173 -17.46 -3.20 -1.95
N PHE A 174 -16.58 -2.23 -2.11
CA PHE A 174 -16.65 -1.00 -1.35
C PHE A 174 -17.84 -0.17 -1.83
N HIS A 175 -18.50 0.47 -0.87
CA HIS A 175 -19.71 1.22 -1.16
C HIS A 175 -19.40 2.53 -1.91
N PRO A 176 -20.32 3.00 -2.76
CA PRO A 176 -20.31 4.36 -3.29
C PRO A 176 -20.04 5.41 -2.20
N GLY A 177 -19.20 6.38 -2.53
CA GLY A 177 -18.73 7.40 -1.58
C GLY A 177 -17.62 6.93 -0.64
N THR A 178 -17.14 5.69 -0.80
CA THR A 178 -15.87 5.28 -0.22
C THR A 178 -14.76 6.19 -0.75
N CYS A 179 -13.99 6.71 0.19
CA CYS A 179 -12.73 7.38 -0.04
C CYS A 179 -11.67 6.73 0.84
N VAL A 180 -10.55 6.41 0.21
CA VAL A 180 -9.35 5.89 0.86
C VAL A 180 -8.22 6.84 0.56
N PHE A 181 -7.39 7.13 1.55
CA PHE A 181 -6.10 7.76 1.31
C PHE A 181 -5.00 7.11 2.12
N LYS A 182 -3.77 7.21 1.62
CA LYS A 182 -2.58 6.61 2.22
C LYS A 182 -1.49 7.67 2.28
N LEU A 183 -0.91 7.86 3.46
CA LEU A 183 0.31 8.64 3.60
C LEU A 183 1.50 7.71 3.43
N LEU A 184 2.44 8.10 2.57
CA LEU A 184 3.72 7.42 2.41
C LEU A 184 4.84 8.36 2.86
N LEU A 185 5.62 7.88 3.82
CA LEU A 185 6.75 8.58 4.41
C LEU A 185 8.03 7.84 4.08
N THR A 186 9.12 8.57 3.93
CA THR A 186 10.40 8.06 3.46
C THR A 186 11.56 8.49 4.36
N THR A 187 12.67 7.76 4.30
CA THR A 187 13.95 8.15 4.91
C THR A 187 14.78 9.09 4.03
N ALA A 188 14.26 9.51 2.86
CA ALA A 188 14.95 10.47 1.99
C ALA A 188 15.36 11.74 2.73
N SER A 189 16.59 12.20 2.53
CA SER A 189 17.08 13.52 2.96
C SER A 189 16.93 14.57 1.85
N ASP A 190 17.14 15.85 2.18
CA ASP A 190 17.06 16.95 1.20
C ASP A 190 18.18 16.85 0.15
N GLU A 191 19.35 16.35 0.54
CA GLU A 191 20.49 16.13 -0.36
C GLU A 191 20.22 14.98 -1.33
N GLN A 192 19.54 13.93 -0.86
CA GLN A 192 19.21 12.77 -1.68
C GLN A 192 18.09 13.10 -2.67
N VAL A 193 17.05 13.79 -2.21
CA VAL A 193 15.85 14.13 -2.99
C VAL A 193 15.46 15.59 -2.72
N PRO A 194 15.95 16.55 -3.53
CA PRO A 194 15.78 17.99 -3.27
C PRO A 194 14.33 18.48 -3.17
N THR A 195 13.38 17.80 -3.82
CA THR A 195 11.95 18.11 -3.68
C THR A 195 11.43 17.87 -2.26
N MET A 196 12.14 17.15 -1.41
CA MET A 196 11.74 16.85 -0.02
C MET A 196 11.98 18.00 0.96
N LYS A 197 12.59 19.10 0.52
CA LYS A 197 12.90 20.22 1.40
C LYS A 197 11.67 20.74 2.14
N GLY A 198 11.77 20.77 3.47
CA GLY A 198 10.70 21.22 4.36
C GLY A 198 9.51 20.25 4.48
N ALA A 199 9.66 18.98 4.05
CA ALA A 199 8.62 17.97 4.23
C ALA A 199 8.29 17.76 5.71
N PRO A 200 7.01 17.58 6.06
CA PRO A 200 6.63 17.24 7.44
C PRO A 200 7.24 15.89 7.82
N GLU A 201 7.74 15.81 9.06
CA GLU A 201 8.41 14.63 9.61
C GLU A 201 7.59 14.00 10.74
N TRP A 202 7.56 12.67 10.74
CA TRP A 202 7.14 11.86 11.88
C TRP A 202 8.31 11.05 12.43
N ARG A 203 8.20 10.72 13.73
CA ARG A 203 9.07 9.75 14.40
C ARG A 203 8.41 8.37 14.33
N ALA A 204 9.14 7.37 13.87
CA ALA A 204 8.65 6.00 13.68
C ALA A 204 9.72 4.96 14.01
N VAL A 205 9.32 3.76 14.43
CA VAL A 205 10.27 2.65 14.60
C VAL A 205 10.46 1.95 13.26
N ILE A 206 11.55 2.26 12.56
CA ILE A 206 11.86 1.71 11.24
C ILE A 206 12.83 0.52 11.33
N SER A 207 13.16 -0.06 10.17
CA SER A 207 14.12 -1.16 10.08
C SER A 207 15.56 -0.66 10.06
N PRO A 208 16.50 -1.43 10.63
CA PRO A 208 17.92 -1.13 10.52
C PRO A 208 18.36 -1.17 9.06
N GLN A 209 19.26 -0.25 8.69
CA GLN A 209 19.86 -0.18 7.36
C GLN A 209 21.36 0.09 7.52
N PRO A 210 22.15 -0.93 7.87
CA PRO A 210 23.58 -0.77 8.15
C PRO A 210 24.37 -0.36 6.91
N ASN A 211 23.91 -0.78 5.71
CA ASN A 211 24.45 -0.30 4.45
C ASN A 211 23.46 0.70 3.82
N PRO A 212 23.82 1.99 3.68
CA PRO A 212 22.94 2.99 3.07
C PRO A 212 22.51 2.66 1.64
N ALA A 213 23.30 1.91 0.88
CA ALA A 213 22.97 1.54 -0.50
C ALA A 213 22.00 0.35 -0.64
N VAL A 214 21.70 -0.36 0.46
CA VAL A 214 20.90 -1.58 0.44
C VAL A 214 19.77 -1.47 1.46
N ALA A 215 18.54 -1.39 0.96
CA ALA A 215 17.36 -1.39 1.83
C ALA A 215 17.13 -2.79 2.44
N PRO A 216 16.53 -2.86 3.65
CA PRO A 216 16.15 -4.14 4.23
C PRO A 216 15.13 -4.86 3.34
N SER A 217 15.25 -6.18 3.24
CA SER A 217 14.38 -7.02 2.40
C SER A 217 12.94 -7.11 2.91
N SER A 218 12.73 -6.83 4.20
CA SER A 218 11.43 -6.77 4.85
C SER A 218 11.51 -5.88 6.09
N GLY A 219 10.36 -5.56 6.65
CA GLY A 219 10.25 -4.95 7.97
C GLY A 219 10.38 -5.95 9.13
N ALA A 220 10.91 -7.16 9.00
CA ALA A 220 10.87 -8.09 10.14
C ALA A 220 11.63 -7.54 11.37
N GLU A 221 12.77 -6.89 11.12
CA GLU A 221 13.61 -6.29 12.15
C GLU A 221 13.29 -4.81 12.35
N ARG A 222 13.35 -4.35 13.60
CA ARG A 222 13.07 -2.98 14.02
C ARG A 222 14.22 -2.46 14.88
N ASN A 223 14.52 -1.18 14.74
CA ASN A 223 15.38 -0.48 15.69
C ASN A 223 14.75 -0.48 17.08
N ASP A 224 15.56 -0.38 18.13
CA ASP A 224 15.12 -0.13 19.51
C ASP A 224 14.96 1.37 19.82
N PHE A 225 15.09 2.22 18.80
CA PHE A 225 14.92 3.68 18.82
C PHE A 225 14.01 4.14 17.67
N ASP A 226 13.44 5.35 17.80
CA ASP A 226 12.67 5.99 16.73
C ASP A 226 13.58 6.74 15.74
N SER A 227 13.15 6.81 14.47
CA SER A 227 13.83 7.49 13.38
C SER A 227 12.88 8.45 12.66
N GLY A 228 13.44 9.46 12.00
CA GLY A 228 12.67 10.44 11.23
C GLY A 228 12.26 9.86 9.88
N VAL A 229 10.97 9.99 9.55
CA VAL A 229 10.42 9.67 8.23
C VAL A 229 9.57 10.84 7.75
N ARG A 230 9.63 11.16 6.45
CA ARG A 230 9.10 12.42 5.90
C ARG A 230 8.15 12.18 4.75
N LEU A 231 7.08 12.95 4.64
CA LEU A 231 6.06 12.76 3.60
C LEU A 231 6.67 12.85 2.19
N ILE A 232 6.58 11.76 1.41
CA ILE A 232 7.00 11.72 0.00
C ILE A 232 5.80 11.67 -0.94
N GLN A 233 4.73 11.01 -0.53
CA GLN A 233 3.60 10.68 -1.40
C GLN A 233 2.30 10.57 -0.61
N VAL A 234 1.19 10.92 -1.26
CA VAL A 234 -0.17 10.71 -0.77
C VAL A 234 -0.98 10.02 -1.85
N ASP A 235 -1.34 8.76 -1.62
CA ASP A 235 -2.26 8.06 -2.54
C ASP A 235 -3.69 8.27 -2.10
N TRP A 236 -4.60 8.23 -3.07
CA TRP A 236 -6.02 8.18 -2.80
C TRP A 236 -6.75 7.35 -3.85
N ALA A 237 -7.88 6.79 -3.44
CA ALA A 237 -8.81 6.11 -4.33
C ALA A 237 -10.25 6.36 -3.84
N VAL A 238 -11.16 6.56 -4.79
CA VAL A 238 -12.59 6.74 -4.51
C VAL A 238 -13.42 5.81 -5.37
N VAL A 239 -14.52 5.32 -4.81
CA VAL A 239 -15.53 4.60 -5.60
C VAL A 239 -16.31 5.61 -6.41
N ASP A 240 -16.19 5.53 -7.74
CA ASP A 240 -16.85 6.41 -8.70
C ASP A 240 -17.22 5.59 -9.95
N HIS A 241 -18.50 5.23 -10.06
CA HIS A 241 -18.99 4.34 -11.11
C HIS A 241 -18.99 4.94 -12.52
N ARG A 242 -18.65 6.22 -12.68
CA ARG A 242 -18.37 6.81 -13.99
C ARG A 242 -17.07 6.27 -14.59
N SER A 243 -16.20 5.69 -13.75
CA SER A 243 -15.00 4.96 -14.14
C SER A 243 -15.35 3.55 -14.66
N PRO A 244 -14.75 3.08 -15.78
CA PRO A 244 -14.98 1.73 -16.30
C PRO A 244 -14.58 0.60 -15.33
N ILE A 245 -13.68 0.88 -14.38
CA ILE A 245 -13.27 -0.08 -13.33
C ILE A 245 -14.01 0.12 -12.01
N GLY A 246 -14.91 1.11 -11.91
CA GLY A 246 -15.67 1.45 -10.69
C GLY A 246 -14.90 2.25 -9.64
N TRP A 247 -13.62 2.52 -9.89
CA TRP A 247 -12.72 3.27 -9.02
C TRP A 247 -11.97 4.34 -9.80
N VAL A 248 -11.68 5.46 -9.13
CA VAL A 248 -10.73 6.47 -9.60
C VAL A 248 -9.59 6.55 -8.60
N PHE A 249 -8.37 6.42 -9.10
CA PHE A 249 -7.13 6.49 -8.34
C PHE A 249 -6.43 7.81 -8.60
N GLY A 250 -5.70 8.29 -7.61
CA GLY A 250 -4.75 9.37 -7.80
C GLY A 250 -3.63 9.33 -6.79
N THR A 251 -2.59 10.10 -7.07
CA THR A 251 -1.46 10.23 -6.15
C THR A 251 -0.88 11.63 -6.22
N TRP A 252 -0.34 12.08 -5.11
CA TRP A 252 0.37 13.34 -4.94
C TRP A 252 1.81 13.06 -4.57
N MET A 253 2.73 13.85 -5.11
CA MET A 253 4.12 13.86 -4.66
C MET A 253 4.39 15.10 -3.81
N TYR A 254 5.23 14.96 -2.79
CA TYR A 254 5.71 16.10 -2.04
C TYR A 254 6.60 17.00 -2.93
N ASN A 255 6.36 18.31 -2.83
CA ASN A 255 7.04 19.33 -3.62
C ASN A 255 7.42 20.54 -2.75
N GLY A 256 8.62 20.48 -2.19
CA GLY A 256 9.22 21.54 -1.38
C GLY A 256 9.49 22.85 -2.13
N TYR A 257 9.33 22.88 -3.46
CA TYR A 257 9.41 24.12 -4.24
C TYR A 257 8.15 24.99 -4.12
N LEU A 258 7.05 24.46 -3.57
CA LEU A 258 5.82 25.21 -3.27
C LEU A 258 5.98 26.06 -2.00
N THR A 259 6.96 26.97 -2.01
CA THR A 259 7.32 27.82 -0.86
C THR A 259 6.24 28.84 -0.50
N ASN A 260 5.31 29.12 -1.42
CA ASN A 260 4.14 29.95 -1.18
C ASN A 260 3.03 29.24 -0.37
N VAL A 261 3.11 27.92 -0.18
CA VAL A 261 2.18 27.16 0.65
C VAL A 261 2.73 27.08 2.08
N SER A 262 1.99 27.68 3.02
CA SER A 262 2.42 27.80 4.42
C SER A 262 2.34 26.48 5.18
N ASP A 263 1.27 25.70 4.99
CA ASP A 263 1.10 24.38 5.57
C ASP A 263 2.00 23.35 4.85
N PRO A 264 3.03 22.80 5.52
CA PRO A 264 3.92 21.83 4.89
C PRO A 264 3.20 20.57 4.38
N TRP A 265 2.12 20.15 5.04
CA TRP A 265 1.34 18.98 4.60
C TRP A 265 0.64 19.21 3.25
N ARG A 266 0.52 20.47 2.80
CA ARG A 266 -0.15 20.86 1.56
C ARG A 266 0.81 21.21 0.43
N ARG A 267 2.12 21.08 0.64
CA ARG A 267 3.15 21.25 -0.41
C ARG A 267 3.19 20.01 -1.31
N LEU A 268 2.11 19.80 -2.04
CA LEU A 268 1.85 18.62 -2.84
C LEU A 268 1.59 19.01 -4.30
N THR A 269 2.23 18.31 -5.23
CA THR A 269 1.90 18.36 -6.66
C THR A 269 1.18 17.07 -7.02
N SER A 270 -0.01 17.15 -7.62
CA SER A 270 -0.71 15.96 -8.11
C SER A 270 0.15 15.32 -9.19
N VAL A 271 0.40 14.01 -9.09
CA VAL A 271 1.06 13.26 -10.16
C VAL A 271 0.06 12.97 -11.28
N GLY A 272 -1.18 12.67 -10.93
CA GLY A 272 -2.25 12.44 -11.89
C GLY A 272 -3.49 11.77 -11.31
N VAL A 273 -4.41 11.44 -12.21
CA VAL A 273 -5.68 10.75 -11.95
C VAL A 273 -5.85 9.60 -12.96
N MET A 274 -6.33 8.44 -12.51
CA MET A 274 -6.43 7.22 -13.32
C MET A 274 -7.78 6.54 -13.07
N TRP A 275 -8.48 6.20 -14.14
CA TRP A 275 -9.82 5.58 -14.11
C TRP A 275 -9.88 4.30 -14.95
N GLY A 276 -8.75 3.83 -15.46
CA GLY A 276 -8.61 2.59 -16.21
C GLY A 276 -7.14 2.31 -16.46
N SER A 277 -6.84 1.18 -17.07
CA SER A 277 -5.51 0.59 -17.18
C SER A 277 -4.94 0.63 -18.61
N ASP A 278 -5.62 1.26 -19.57
CA ASP A 278 -5.21 1.38 -20.97
C ASP A 278 -4.78 0.03 -21.60
N PRO A 279 -5.65 -0.98 -21.74
CA PRO A 279 -5.26 -2.34 -22.14
C PRO A 279 -4.51 -2.43 -23.49
N GLU A 280 -4.74 -1.46 -24.39
CA GLU A 280 -4.11 -1.41 -25.72
C GLU A 280 -2.81 -0.59 -25.76
N LEU A 281 -2.40 0.04 -24.65
CA LEU A 281 -1.18 0.85 -24.58
C LEU A 281 0.04 -0.04 -24.30
N THR A 282 0.42 -0.78 -25.34
CA THR A 282 1.65 -1.59 -25.45
C THR A 282 2.90 -0.72 -25.62
N GLN A 283 4.10 -1.28 -25.49
CA GLN A 283 5.34 -0.53 -25.71
C GLN A 283 5.44 -0.08 -27.18
N ALA A 284 4.96 -0.91 -28.11
CA ALA A 284 4.87 -0.56 -29.53
C ALA A 284 3.93 0.63 -29.77
N ALA A 285 2.79 0.69 -29.08
CA ALA A 285 1.87 1.82 -29.11
C ALA A 285 2.51 3.11 -28.57
N VAL A 286 3.23 3.04 -27.45
CA VAL A 286 3.98 4.21 -26.93
C VAL A 286 5.04 4.67 -27.93
N ASN A 287 5.77 3.72 -28.53
CA ASN A 287 6.81 4.03 -29.52
C ASN A 287 6.23 4.68 -30.79
N SER A 288 4.96 4.43 -31.13
CA SER A 288 4.26 5.11 -32.23
C SER A 288 3.60 6.43 -31.81
N GLY A 289 3.80 6.87 -30.56
CA GLY A 289 3.35 8.17 -30.07
C GLY A 289 2.02 8.13 -29.30
N LYS A 290 1.43 6.95 -29.05
CA LYS A 290 0.26 6.85 -28.17
C LYS A 290 0.64 7.19 -26.73
N LYS A 291 -0.33 7.74 -26.01
CA LYS A 291 -0.24 8.12 -24.60
C LYS A 291 -1.38 7.44 -23.83
N PRO A 292 -1.32 7.40 -22.50
CA PRO A 292 -2.48 7.00 -21.70
C PRO A 292 -3.71 7.85 -22.04
N GLU A 293 -4.85 7.18 -22.16
CA GLU A 293 -6.18 7.76 -22.41
C GLU A 293 -7.11 7.51 -21.20
N GLU A 294 -6.79 6.55 -20.34
CA GLU A 294 -7.48 6.23 -19.09
C GLU A 294 -6.77 6.76 -17.84
N SER A 295 -5.77 7.62 -18.06
CA SER A 295 -5.17 8.44 -17.01
C SER A 295 -4.76 9.81 -17.52
N TRP A 296 -4.88 10.81 -16.65
CA TRP A 296 -4.27 12.10 -16.81
C TRP A 296 -3.00 12.18 -15.96
N ILE A 297 -1.87 12.48 -16.59
CA ILE A 297 -0.60 12.77 -15.90
C ILE A 297 -0.40 14.29 -15.86
N ASN A 298 -0.16 14.82 -14.67
CA ASN A 298 0.11 16.24 -14.49
C ASN A 298 1.46 16.62 -15.15
N PRO A 299 1.46 17.54 -16.13
CA PRO A 299 2.70 17.99 -16.77
C PRO A 299 3.72 18.58 -15.78
N GLU A 300 3.26 19.22 -14.71
CA GLU A 300 4.18 19.79 -13.69
C GLU A 300 4.86 18.71 -12.86
N ALA A 301 4.17 17.61 -12.53
CA ALA A 301 4.80 16.46 -11.89
C ALA A 301 5.84 15.83 -12.83
N GLU A 302 5.50 15.66 -14.11
CA GLU A 302 6.44 15.10 -15.09
C GLU A 302 7.70 15.97 -15.26
N LYS A 303 7.55 17.30 -15.28
CA LYS A 303 8.70 18.23 -15.25
C LYS A 303 9.57 18.01 -14.01
N LEU A 304 8.96 17.85 -12.83
CA LEU A 304 9.69 17.58 -11.59
C LEU A 304 10.46 16.25 -11.67
N ARG A 305 9.82 15.17 -12.11
CA ARG A 305 10.45 13.86 -12.28
C ARG A 305 11.67 13.94 -13.20
N ILE A 306 11.52 14.59 -14.35
CA ILE A 306 12.62 14.80 -15.30
C ILE A 306 13.74 15.63 -14.66
N SER A 307 13.39 16.70 -13.93
CA SER A 307 14.38 17.57 -13.27
C SER A 307 15.19 16.88 -12.18
N LEU A 308 14.62 15.89 -11.50
CA LEU A 308 15.31 15.07 -10.51
C LEU A 308 16.36 14.15 -11.16
N GLY A 309 16.22 13.82 -12.44
CA GLY A 309 17.20 13.05 -13.21
C GLY A 309 17.38 11.60 -12.74
N GLY A 310 16.41 11.05 -12.01
CA GLY A 310 16.42 9.65 -11.58
C GLY A 310 16.33 8.66 -12.76
N GLY A 311 16.68 7.40 -12.50
CA GLY A 311 16.70 6.32 -13.48
C GLY A 311 15.33 5.77 -13.86
N ARG A 312 14.26 6.13 -13.14
CA ARG A 312 12.91 5.72 -13.53
C ARG A 312 12.48 6.42 -14.84
N PRO A 313 11.96 5.69 -15.84
CA PRO A 313 11.65 6.25 -17.16
C PRO A 313 10.36 7.09 -17.20
N SER A 314 9.43 6.78 -16.31
CA SER A 314 8.08 7.34 -16.22
C SER A 314 7.55 7.18 -14.78
N TRP A 315 6.34 7.66 -14.52
CA TRP A 315 5.62 7.39 -13.27
C TRP A 315 5.27 5.91 -13.14
N GLY A 316 4.49 5.39 -14.08
CA GLY A 316 4.16 3.97 -14.23
C GLY A 316 4.47 3.43 -15.62
N TYR A 317 4.23 2.14 -15.83
CA TYR A 317 4.60 1.46 -17.07
C TYR A 317 3.87 2.08 -18.27
N ASN A 318 4.63 2.32 -19.35
CA ASN A 318 4.17 3.01 -20.56
C ASN A 318 3.55 4.40 -20.32
N GLY A 319 3.96 5.07 -19.24
CA GLY A 319 3.54 6.44 -18.94
C GLY A 319 2.25 6.55 -18.12
N ARG A 320 1.64 5.43 -17.72
CA ARG A 320 0.46 5.41 -16.83
C ARG A 320 0.77 5.98 -15.45
N LEU A 321 -0.29 6.27 -14.69
CA LEU A 321 -0.17 6.81 -13.35
C LEU A 321 0.42 5.78 -12.38
N ASN A 322 1.43 6.22 -11.62
CA ASN A 322 1.91 5.54 -10.44
C ASN A 322 2.64 6.55 -9.52
N GLY A 323 2.83 6.22 -8.25
CA GLY A 323 3.45 7.14 -7.30
C GLY A 323 4.99 7.19 -7.35
N PRO A 324 5.59 8.21 -6.71
CA PRO A 324 7.03 8.29 -6.43
C PRO A 324 7.66 7.03 -5.81
N ALA A 325 7.06 6.47 -4.76
CA ALA A 325 7.56 5.32 -4.01
C ALA A 325 7.19 3.97 -4.63
N ASP A 326 6.22 3.98 -5.55
CA ASP A 326 5.72 2.78 -6.20
C ASP A 326 6.67 2.23 -7.27
N ASN A 327 6.44 0.97 -7.64
CA ASN A 327 7.22 0.32 -8.67
C ASN A 327 6.77 0.81 -10.06
N PHE A 328 7.59 1.62 -10.73
CA PHE A 328 7.29 2.23 -12.03
C PHE A 328 7.02 1.22 -13.17
N VAL A 329 7.28 -0.06 -12.95
CA VAL A 329 6.95 -1.14 -13.90
C VAL A 329 5.47 -1.59 -13.79
N SER A 330 4.72 -1.01 -12.86
CA SER A 330 3.27 -1.15 -12.66
C SER A 330 2.57 0.20 -12.89
N ALA A 331 1.27 0.23 -12.62
CA ALA A 331 0.43 1.41 -12.43
C ALA A 331 -0.48 1.19 -11.20
N CYS A 332 -1.13 2.24 -10.71
CA CYS A 332 -2.01 2.15 -9.53
C CYS A 332 -3.06 1.04 -9.69
N THR A 333 -3.82 1.07 -10.80
CA THR A 333 -4.88 0.10 -11.07
C THR A 333 -4.32 -1.31 -11.30
N SER A 334 -3.21 -1.48 -12.02
CA SER A 334 -2.64 -2.80 -12.31
C SER A 334 -2.11 -3.49 -11.05
N CYS A 335 -1.53 -2.71 -10.13
CA CYS A 335 -1.06 -3.20 -8.84
C CYS A 335 -2.24 -3.58 -7.94
N HIS A 336 -3.23 -2.70 -7.82
CA HIS A 336 -4.36 -2.92 -6.92
C HIS A 336 -5.37 -3.96 -7.44
N ALA A 337 -5.49 -4.14 -8.75
CA ALA A 337 -6.35 -5.18 -9.34
C ALA A 337 -5.98 -6.58 -8.83
N THR A 338 -4.71 -6.83 -8.51
CA THR A 338 -4.25 -8.14 -8.01
C THR A 338 -4.76 -8.50 -6.62
N ALA A 339 -5.52 -7.61 -5.96
CA ALA A 339 -6.14 -7.84 -4.67
C ALA A 339 -7.26 -8.89 -4.79
N GLN A 340 -6.91 -10.17 -4.68
CA GLN A 340 -7.82 -11.31 -4.81
C GLN A 340 -7.40 -12.48 -3.89
N SER A 341 -8.28 -13.46 -3.66
CA SER A 341 -8.04 -14.57 -2.71
C SER A 341 -6.93 -15.54 -3.10
N TYR A 342 -6.55 -15.53 -4.37
CA TYR A 342 -5.40 -16.28 -4.88
C TYR A 342 -4.26 -15.32 -5.16
N ALA A 343 -3.08 -15.62 -4.58
CA ALA A 343 -1.90 -14.79 -4.76
C ALA A 343 -1.62 -14.53 -6.25
N ALA A 344 -1.56 -13.25 -6.60
CA ALA A 344 -1.12 -12.77 -7.90
C ALA A 344 0.03 -11.78 -7.66
N PRO A 345 1.13 -11.86 -8.43
CA PRO A 345 2.23 -10.91 -8.28
C PRO A 345 1.76 -9.52 -8.72
N MET A 346 2.17 -8.46 -8.02
CA MET A 346 1.78 -7.07 -8.32
C MET A 346 2.48 -6.50 -9.57
N VAL A 347 3.55 -7.17 -10.03
CA VAL A 347 4.36 -6.79 -11.18
C VAL A 347 4.86 -8.03 -11.92
N GLN A 348 5.16 -7.86 -13.21
CA GLN A 348 5.87 -8.87 -13.99
C GLN A 348 7.38 -8.64 -13.99
N ASP A 349 8.12 -9.71 -14.21
CA ASP A 349 9.57 -9.66 -14.36
C ASP A 349 9.99 -8.88 -15.62
N GLY A 350 11.11 -8.17 -15.51
CA GLY A 350 11.74 -7.48 -16.63
C GLY A 350 13.15 -7.01 -16.30
N LYS A 351 13.69 -6.15 -17.16
CA LYS A 351 15.00 -5.52 -16.95
C LYS A 351 14.95 -4.05 -17.35
N LEU A 352 15.64 -3.20 -16.58
CA LEU A 352 15.90 -1.83 -17.00
C LEU A 352 17.14 -1.83 -17.91
N VAL A 353 17.04 -1.20 -19.07
CA VAL A 353 18.13 -1.10 -20.04
C VAL A 353 18.35 0.37 -20.43
N LYS A 354 19.59 0.72 -20.76
CA LYS A 354 19.89 2.01 -21.39
C LYS A 354 19.65 1.89 -22.89
N VAL A 355 18.82 2.78 -23.44
CA VAL A 355 18.56 2.91 -24.87
C VAL A 355 19.05 4.26 -25.36
N LYS A 356 19.61 4.28 -26.57
CA LYS A 356 19.94 5.53 -27.28
C LYS A 356 18.79 5.89 -28.20
N ARG A 357 18.11 7.01 -27.95
CA ARG A 357 17.12 7.62 -28.85
C ARG A 357 17.45 9.10 -29.02
N ASP A 358 17.48 9.58 -30.25
CA ASP A 358 17.72 10.99 -30.60
C ASP A 358 18.99 11.59 -29.95
N ASN A 359 20.10 10.85 -29.99
CA ASN A 359 21.38 11.21 -29.34
C ASN A 359 21.33 11.41 -27.82
N THR A 360 20.25 10.97 -27.16
CA THR A 360 20.12 10.95 -25.70
C THR A 360 20.09 9.51 -25.19
N GLU A 361 20.79 9.26 -24.08
CA GLU A 361 20.67 8.00 -23.34
C GLU A 361 19.48 8.11 -22.38
N LYS A 362 18.55 7.15 -22.47
CA LYS A 362 17.39 7.03 -21.59
C LYS A 362 17.33 5.62 -21.02
N PHE A 363 16.79 5.49 -19.82
CA PHE A 363 16.41 4.18 -19.32
C PHE A 363 15.07 3.78 -19.91
N GLU A 364 14.91 2.50 -20.21
CA GLU A 364 13.67 1.87 -20.65
C GLU A 364 13.52 0.55 -19.91
N TRP A 365 12.32 0.27 -19.38
CA TRP A 365 12.04 -1.02 -18.79
C TRP A 365 11.48 -1.96 -19.84
N VAL A 366 12.12 -3.12 -19.98
CA VAL A 366 11.75 -4.14 -20.96
C VAL A 366 11.21 -5.36 -20.21
N PRO A 367 9.91 -5.67 -20.34
CA PRO A 367 9.33 -6.87 -19.74
C PRO A 367 9.97 -8.12 -20.34
N ARG A 368 9.99 -9.23 -19.57
CA ARG A 368 10.36 -10.54 -20.13
C ARG A 368 9.41 -10.97 -21.25
N ASN A 369 8.12 -10.65 -21.12
CA ASN A 369 7.09 -10.94 -22.09
C ASN A 369 6.04 -9.83 -22.04
N GLU A 370 6.01 -8.96 -23.06
CA GLU A 370 5.07 -7.83 -23.10
C GLU A 370 3.61 -8.30 -23.09
N LYS A 371 3.25 -9.31 -23.90
CA LYS A 371 1.87 -9.80 -23.97
C LYS A 371 1.37 -10.27 -22.60
N LEU A 372 2.21 -10.98 -21.84
CA LEU A 372 1.88 -11.37 -20.47
C LEU A 372 1.83 -10.16 -19.54
N THR A 373 2.78 -9.22 -19.65
CA THR A 373 2.75 -7.97 -18.87
C THR A 373 1.46 -7.20 -19.10
N MET A 374 0.95 -7.13 -20.33
CA MET A 374 -0.27 -6.42 -20.66
C MET A 374 -1.54 -7.00 -20.02
N THR A 375 -1.54 -8.25 -19.53
CA THR A 375 -2.69 -8.77 -18.76
C THR A 375 -2.83 -8.09 -17.40
N TRP A 376 -1.77 -7.47 -16.86
CA TRP A 376 -1.86 -6.61 -15.66
C TRP A 376 -2.59 -5.29 -15.92
N PHE A 377 -2.68 -4.90 -17.19
CA PHE A 377 -3.23 -3.61 -17.61
C PHE A 377 -4.63 -3.76 -18.22
N GLU A 378 -5.34 -4.85 -17.90
CA GLU A 378 -6.75 -5.00 -18.20
C GLU A 378 -7.61 -4.12 -17.26
N ASN A 379 -8.78 -3.72 -17.76
CA ASN A 379 -9.80 -3.02 -16.97
C ASN A 379 -10.64 -4.03 -16.18
N VAL A 380 -10.11 -4.47 -15.04
CA VAL A 380 -10.83 -5.32 -14.09
C VAL A 380 -11.93 -4.49 -13.42
N LYS A 381 -13.18 -4.95 -13.44
CA LYS A 381 -14.25 -4.17 -12.81
C LYS A 381 -14.25 -4.34 -11.29
N ALA A 382 -14.80 -3.35 -10.59
CA ALA A 382 -15.04 -3.41 -9.16
C ALA A 382 -15.75 -4.71 -8.74
N GLY A 383 -15.13 -5.41 -7.78
CA GLY A 383 -15.48 -6.74 -7.28
C GLY A 383 -15.28 -7.92 -8.23
N GLU A 384 -14.67 -7.74 -9.40
CA GLU A 384 -14.17 -8.84 -10.21
C GLU A 384 -12.74 -9.23 -9.79
N SER A 385 -12.39 -10.50 -9.97
CA SER A 385 -11.03 -11.00 -9.71
C SER A 385 -10.12 -10.74 -10.90
N PHE A 386 -8.85 -10.47 -10.63
CA PHE A 386 -7.84 -10.17 -11.64
C PHE A 386 -7.54 -11.32 -12.61
N SER A 387 -7.22 -12.53 -12.12
CA SER A 387 -6.60 -13.55 -12.98
C SER A 387 -7.13 -14.97 -12.85
N VAL A 388 -7.90 -15.29 -11.81
CA VAL A 388 -8.29 -16.68 -11.53
C VAL A 388 -9.80 -16.80 -11.44
N ARG A 389 -10.39 -17.61 -12.32
CA ARG A 389 -11.82 -17.94 -12.25
C ARG A 389 -12.14 -18.62 -10.92
N GLY A 390 -13.03 -18.02 -10.13
CA GLY A 390 -13.39 -18.51 -8.79
C GLY A 390 -12.55 -17.91 -7.66
N ALA A 391 -11.58 -17.04 -7.96
CA ALA A 391 -11.02 -16.16 -6.94
C ALA A 391 -12.08 -15.16 -6.47
N LEU A 392 -11.96 -14.78 -5.20
CA LEU A 392 -12.75 -13.69 -4.64
C LEU A 392 -11.96 -12.40 -4.82
N SER A 393 -12.65 -11.32 -5.20
CA SER A 393 -12.05 -9.99 -5.29
C SER A 393 -11.97 -9.32 -3.92
N CYS A 394 -10.94 -8.53 -3.68
CA CYS A 394 -10.89 -7.56 -2.58
C CYS A 394 -11.32 -6.17 -3.04
N ASP A 395 -11.87 -6.05 -4.24
CA ASP A 395 -12.31 -4.79 -4.84
C ASP A 395 -11.22 -3.70 -4.75
N TYR A 396 -10.06 -4.01 -5.34
CA TYR A 396 -8.86 -3.19 -5.34
C TYR A 396 -8.18 -2.93 -3.97
N SER A 397 -8.71 -3.43 -2.84
CA SER A 397 -8.07 -3.23 -1.53
C SER A 397 -6.98 -4.26 -1.24
N LEU A 398 -5.72 -3.88 -1.50
CA LEU A 398 -4.55 -4.66 -1.09
C LEU A 398 -4.46 -4.80 0.44
N GLN A 399 -4.90 -3.80 1.21
CA GLN A 399 -4.89 -3.91 2.67
C GLN A 399 -5.92 -4.91 3.19
N PHE A 400 -7.09 -5.05 2.53
CA PHE A 400 -8.01 -6.15 2.82
C PHE A 400 -7.34 -7.50 2.57
N LEU A 401 -6.72 -7.69 1.38
CA LEU A 401 -6.00 -8.92 1.03
C LEU A 401 -4.92 -9.27 2.07
N ILE A 402 -4.06 -8.30 2.40
CA ILE A 402 -2.97 -8.48 3.36
C ILE A 402 -3.53 -8.83 4.74
N GLY A 403 -4.53 -8.09 5.23
CA GLY A 403 -5.18 -8.37 6.51
C GLY A 403 -5.80 -9.78 6.56
N TRP A 404 -6.48 -10.19 5.50
CA TRP A 404 -7.05 -11.54 5.38
C TRP A 404 -5.98 -12.63 5.38
N ASN A 405 -4.88 -12.43 4.66
CA ASN A 405 -3.75 -13.36 4.65
C ASN A 405 -3.08 -13.48 6.02
N ASN A 406 -2.95 -12.37 6.73
CA ASN A 406 -2.40 -12.33 8.08
C ASN A 406 -3.30 -13.08 9.07
N TYR A 407 -4.62 -12.87 9.03
CA TYR A 407 -5.58 -13.63 9.83
C TYR A 407 -5.51 -15.13 9.56
N ASN A 408 -5.51 -15.55 8.30
CA ASN A 408 -5.43 -16.98 7.97
C ASN A 408 -4.12 -17.61 8.42
N THR A 409 -3.02 -16.85 8.34
CA THR A 409 -1.72 -17.30 8.84
C THR A 409 -1.77 -17.48 10.35
N TRP A 410 -2.25 -16.47 11.07
CA TRP A 410 -2.46 -16.54 12.51
C TRP A 410 -3.37 -17.72 12.91
N LEU A 411 -4.50 -17.91 12.24
CA LEU A 411 -5.46 -18.98 12.53
C LEU A 411 -4.83 -20.38 12.33
N LYS A 412 -4.04 -20.57 11.27
CA LYS A 412 -3.29 -21.82 11.04
C LYS A 412 -2.29 -22.06 12.17
N THR A 413 -1.58 -21.02 12.60
CA THR A 413 -0.62 -21.09 13.70
C THR A 413 -1.29 -21.41 15.03
N GLN A 414 -2.43 -20.79 15.34
CA GLN A 414 -3.23 -21.11 16.54
C GLN A 414 -3.71 -22.56 16.54
N LYS A 415 -4.25 -23.04 15.42
CA LYS A 415 -4.70 -24.44 15.28
C LYS A 415 -3.54 -25.44 15.41
N ALA A 416 -2.35 -25.09 14.91
CA ALA A 416 -1.16 -25.92 15.11
C ALA A 416 -0.74 -25.95 16.58
N GLN A 417 -0.72 -24.79 17.25
CA GLN A 417 -0.36 -24.68 18.66
C GLN A 417 -1.31 -25.45 19.59
N GLN A 418 -2.61 -25.46 19.30
CA GLN A 418 -3.59 -26.22 20.09
C GLN A 418 -3.42 -27.74 19.96
N LYS A 419 -2.83 -28.22 18.86
CA LYS A 419 -2.55 -29.64 18.63
C LYS A 419 -1.20 -30.08 19.20
N GLU A 420 -0.35 -29.12 19.57
CA GLU A 420 0.97 -29.41 20.12
C GLU A 420 0.84 -29.79 21.61
N SER A 421 1.17 -31.04 21.92
CA SER A 421 1.10 -31.60 23.26
C SER A 421 2.34 -31.30 24.10
N ASP A 422 3.46 -30.93 23.47
CA ASP A 422 4.68 -30.57 24.17
C ASP A 422 4.71 -29.06 24.48
N PRO A 423 4.61 -28.66 25.77
CA PRO A 423 4.62 -27.25 26.16
C PRO A 423 5.95 -26.53 25.83
N LYS A 424 7.03 -27.26 25.54
CA LYS A 424 8.32 -26.70 25.09
C LYS A 424 8.32 -26.41 23.60
N LYS A 425 7.47 -27.06 22.80
CA LYS A 425 7.34 -26.84 21.35
C LYS A 425 6.29 -25.79 21.02
N ARG A 426 6.24 -24.69 21.78
CA ARG A 426 5.41 -23.56 21.37
C ARG A 426 5.82 -23.14 19.96
N VAL A 427 4.92 -23.31 19.01
CA VAL A 427 5.00 -22.72 17.68
C VAL A 427 4.98 -21.23 17.94
N LEU A 428 6.15 -20.61 17.96
CA LEU A 428 6.28 -19.15 17.98
C LEU A 428 5.29 -18.60 16.97
N LEU A 429 4.44 -17.66 17.42
CA LEU A 429 3.55 -16.88 16.56
C LEU A 429 4.35 -16.53 15.31
N SER A 430 4.09 -17.24 14.22
CA SER A 430 4.88 -17.12 13.01
C SER A 430 4.62 -15.71 12.50
N LEU A 431 5.58 -14.81 12.69
CA LEU A 431 5.69 -13.64 11.83
C LEU A 431 5.59 -14.19 10.40
N PRO A 432 4.61 -13.76 9.60
CA PRO A 432 4.35 -14.33 8.28
C PRO A 432 5.63 -14.21 7.47
N GLY A 433 6.08 -15.36 7.00
CA GLY A 433 7.39 -15.57 6.39
C GLY A 433 8.20 -16.69 7.04
N ARG A 434 7.89 -17.11 8.29
CA ARG A 434 8.65 -18.18 8.96
C ARG A 434 7.85 -19.46 9.12
N ARG A 435 8.26 -20.51 8.39
CA ARG A 435 7.99 -21.90 8.73
C ARG A 435 9.33 -22.61 8.93
N ILE A 436 9.78 -22.73 10.17
CA ILE A 436 10.89 -23.63 10.50
C ILE A 436 10.29 -25.01 10.73
N VAL A 437 10.55 -25.94 9.82
CA VAL A 437 10.18 -27.35 10.00
C VAL A 437 11.46 -28.14 10.18
N PHE A 438 11.69 -28.64 11.39
CA PHE A 438 12.67 -29.70 11.59
C PHE A 438 12.01 -31.02 11.21
N LYS A 439 12.55 -31.70 10.19
CA LYS A 439 12.24 -33.10 9.91
C LYS A 439 13.49 -33.91 10.23
N PRO A 440 13.46 -34.80 11.24
CA PRO A 440 14.43 -35.88 11.31
C PRO A 440 14.29 -36.71 10.03
N GLN A 441 15.40 -37.03 9.38
CA GLN A 441 15.40 -38.02 8.30
C GLN A 441 15.24 -39.44 8.86
N ASP A 442 15.45 -39.62 10.17
CA ASP A 442 15.35 -40.88 10.89
C ASP A 442 14.78 -40.65 12.32
N PRO A 443 13.67 -41.31 12.73
CA PRO A 443 13.05 -41.11 14.03
C PRO A 443 13.89 -41.51 15.26
N ASP A 444 15.06 -42.14 15.09
CA ASP A 444 15.90 -42.66 16.19
C ASP A 444 17.19 -41.85 16.47
N THR A 445 17.26 -40.58 16.08
CA THR A 445 18.48 -39.76 16.30
C THR A 445 18.54 -39.22 17.74
N ASP A 446 19.65 -39.46 18.46
CA ASP A 446 19.82 -39.01 19.86
C ASP A 446 20.05 -37.49 20.03
N GLU A 447 19.80 -36.99 21.25
CA GLU A 447 19.82 -35.56 21.60
C GLU A 447 21.20 -34.89 21.36
N GLU A 448 22.31 -35.59 21.59
CA GLU A 448 23.66 -35.04 21.41
C GLU A 448 23.99 -34.86 19.91
N THR A 449 23.47 -35.74 19.07
CA THR A 449 23.61 -35.65 17.61
C THR A 449 22.77 -34.51 17.04
N VAL A 450 21.59 -34.25 17.61
CA VAL A 450 20.73 -33.11 17.23
C VAL A 450 21.43 -31.77 17.51
N GLU A 451 22.09 -31.61 18.67
CA GLU A 451 22.83 -30.38 19.00
C GLU A 451 23.98 -30.10 18.03
N LYS A 452 24.80 -31.11 17.69
CA LYS A 452 25.88 -30.97 16.69
C LYS A 452 25.37 -30.68 15.27
N MET A 453 24.18 -31.18 14.92
CA MET A 453 23.55 -30.84 13.65
C MET A 453 23.08 -29.38 13.62
N LEU A 454 22.49 -28.89 14.71
CA LEU A 454 22.05 -27.49 14.85
C LEU A 454 23.22 -26.48 14.71
N GLU A 455 24.40 -26.82 15.22
CA GLU A 455 25.61 -25.99 15.08
C GLU A 455 26.12 -25.84 13.63
N ASN A 456 25.73 -26.75 12.73
CA ASN A 456 26.15 -26.77 11.33
C ASN A 456 25.05 -26.35 10.33
N ILE A 457 23.88 -25.93 10.82
CA ILE A 457 22.79 -25.44 9.95
C ILE A 457 23.16 -24.06 9.40
N THR A 458 23.30 -23.98 8.08
CA THR A 458 23.26 -22.70 7.38
C THR A 458 21.79 -22.32 7.15
N ILE A 459 21.33 -21.28 7.84
CA ILE A 459 19.99 -20.70 7.62
C ILE A 459 20.01 -19.97 6.28
N ILE A 460 19.23 -20.44 5.30
CA ILE A 460 18.97 -19.69 4.07
C ILE A 460 17.64 -18.98 4.25
N GLU A 461 17.71 -17.67 4.46
CA GLU A 461 16.53 -16.80 4.59
C GLU A 461 16.00 -16.43 3.19
N GLU A 462 14.88 -17.01 2.79
CA GLU A 462 14.14 -16.56 1.60
C GLU A 462 12.86 -15.82 2.01
N PRO A 463 12.84 -14.47 1.95
CA PRO A 463 11.59 -13.72 2.07
C PRO A 463 10.66 -14.05 0.90
N MET A 464 9.34 -14.01 1.12
CA MET A 464 8.38 -13.84 0.03
C MET A 464 8.67 -12.51 -0.65
N ARG A 465 9.38 -12.56 -1.78
CA ARG A 465 9.85 -11.39 -2.50
C ARG A 465 8.66 -10.61 -3.08
N ALA A 466 8.65 -9.30 -2.89
CA ALA A 466 7.73 -8.37 -3.53
C ALA A 466 8.06 -8.12 -5.03
N GLY A 467 8.46 -9.17 -5.76
CA GLY A 467 8.97 -9.10 -7.12
C GLY A 467 10.48 -9.39 -7.22
N PRO A 468 11.00 -9.64 -8.44
CA PRO A 468 12.40 -9.98 -8.65
C PRO A 468 13.34 -8.79 -8.33
N PRO A 469 14.57 -9.04 -7.86
CA PRO A 469 15.58 -8.00 -7.78
C PRO A 469 15.90 -7.47 -9.19
N MET A 470 15.75 -6.16 -9.42
CA MET A 470 16.20 -5.54 -10.66
C MET A 470 17.73 -5.50 -10.66
N LYS A 471 18.35 -6.19 -11.62
CA LYS A 471 19.77 -6.03 -11.91
C LYS A 471 19.93 -4.81 -12.81
N TRP A 472 20.57 -3.78 -12.28
CA TRP A 472 21.08 -2.66 -13.06
C TRP A 472 22.19 -3.20 -13.97
N VAL A 473 22.08 -2.97 -15.27
CA VAL A 473 23.14 -3.24 -16.26
C VAL A 473 23.59 -1.92 -16.87
#